data_AF-A0A816KBY2-F1
#
_entry.id   AF-A0A816KBY2-F1
#
_cell.length_a   1.000
_cell.length_b   1.000
_cell.length_c   1.000
_cell.angle_alpha   90.00
_cell.angle_beta   90.00
_cell.angle_gamma   90.00
#
_symmetry.space_group_name_H-M   'P 1'
#
loop_
_entity.id
_entity.type
_entity.pdbx_description
1 polymer ?
#
loop_
_entity_poly.entity_id
_entity_poly.type
_entity_poly.pdbx_seq_one_letter_code
_entity_poly.pdbx_strand_id
1 'polypeptide(L)'
;MNNEIEEEGEEDGRRGGLETVREIQFEGSNSGTVSMNGEDNVYVGVGKGDSSMEALRWALDNLITSTSTLLYLIHVFPETRSIPYPLGRLTREQASQEQLETFMSQEREKRRTLLNKFIHACSASKVKVETILVESDSVAKALQDLITILHIKKLVLGIDKPNARKANSTRGNSVPEQIMRSTAAELCEVKVICQGKEIKMEETVMERVPSKSPKVQERTPSKSPKQQRLKKDQSNDPFACICFFSKPKTNS
;
A
#
# COMPACT_ATOMS: atom_id res chain seq x y z
N MET A 1 -48.26 11.10 -47.47
CA MET A 1 -49.05 9.92 -47.06
C MET A 1 -48.19 8.69 -47.34
N ASN A 2 -47.77 8.03 -46.25
CA ASN A 2 -47.51 6.59 -46.03
C ASN A 2 -46.73 5.82 -47.13
N ASN A 3 -45.48 5.39 -46.90
CA ASN A 3 -44.95 4.24 -46.08
C ASN A 3 -44.90 2.90 -46.83
N GLU A 4 -43.80 2.15 -46.59
CA GLU A 4 -43.41 0.74 -46.88
C GLU A 4 -41.99 0.74 -47.52
N ILE A 5 -40.83 0.47 -46.89
CA ILE A 5 -40.28 -0.55 -45.95
C ILE A 5 -40.27 -1.98 -46.47
N GLU A 6 -39.07 -2.47 -46.87
CA GLU A 6 -38.40 -3.76 -46.56
C GLU A 6 -36.89 -3.48 -46.83
N GLU A 7 -35.88 -3.52 -45.94
CA GLU A 7 -35.35 -4.43 -44.90
C GLU A 7 -34.61 -5.69 -45.41
N GLU A 8 -33.30 -5.56 -45.63
CA GLU A 8 -32.23 -6.58 -45.46
C GLU A 8 -30.95 -5.76 -45.13
N GLY A 9 -30.09 -5.99 -44.14
CA GLY A 9 -29.85 -7.11 -43.24
C GLY A 9 -28.35 -7.46 -43.34
N GLU A 10 -27.46 -6.82 -42.58
CA GLU A 10 -26.05 -7.28 -42.49
C GLU A 10 -25.33 -6.89 -41.17
N GLU A 11 -25.20 -7.93 -40.34
CA GLU A 11 -24.17 -8.34 -39.38
C GLU A 11 -23.48 -7.36 -38.38
N ASP A 12 -23.79 -7.64 -37.10
CA ASP A 12 -23.21 -7.13 -35.86
C ASP A 12 -21.76 -7.61 -35.63
N GLY A 13 -20.80 -6.80 -36.09
CA GLY A 13 -19.40 -6.90 -35.70
C GLY A 13 -19.15 -6.28 -34.32
N ARG A 14 -19.55 -6.99 -33.26
CA ARG A 14 -19.36 -6.61 -31.85
C ARG A 14 -17.87 -6.54 -31.46
N ARG A 15 -17.19 -5.46 -31.82
CA ARG A 15 -15.89 -5.09 -31.22
C ARG A 15 -16.14 -4.74 -29.76
N GLY A 16 -15.78 -5.67 -28.87
CA GLY A 16 -15.72 -5.45 -27.43
C GLY A 16 -14.95 -4.16 -27.14
N GLY A 17 -15.67 -3.16 -26.65
CA GLY A 17 -15.10 -1.94 -26.12
C GLY A 17 -14.15 -2.30 -24.98
N LEU A 18 -12.89 -1.91 -25.12
CA LEU A 18 -11.94 -1.91 -24.03
C LEU A 18 -12.51 -0.99 -22.95
N GLU A 19 -12.96 -1.53 -21.81
CA GLU A 19 -13.40 -0.72 -20.68
C GLU A 19 -12.25 0.20 -20.27
N THR A 20 -12.48 1.50 -20.44
CA THR A 20 -11.53 2.55 -20.11
C THR A 20 -11.31 2.52 -18.60
N VAL A 21 -10.14 2.06 -18.17
CA VAL A 21 -9.69 2.15 -16.79
C VAL A 21 -9.75 3.61 -16.37
N ARG A 22 -10.67 3.96 -15.48
CA ARG A 22 -10.66 5.25 -14.81
C ARG A 22 -9.50 5.24 -13.82
N GLU A 23 -8.35 5.74 -14.27
CA GLU A 23 -7.25 6.09 -13.38
C GLU A 23 -7.65 7.35 -12.59
N ILE A 24 -7.96 7.19 -11.31
CA ILE A 24 -8.04 8.34 -10.40
C ILE A 24 -6.59 8.69 -10.03
N GLN A 25 -5.97 9.56 -10.82
CA GLN A 25 -4.72 10.21 -10.45
C GLN A 25 -5.07 11.34 -9.49
N PHE A 26 -4.70 11.20 -8.21
CA PHE A 26 -4.83 12.25 -7.22
C PHE A 26 -3.69 13.26 -7.40
N GLU A 27 -3.63 13.94 -8.54
CA GLU A 27 -2.90 15.19 -8.65
C GLU A 27 -3.83 16.30 -8.15
N GLY A 28 -3.38 17.05 -7.13
CA GLY A 28 -4.23 18.00 -6.44
C GLY A 28 -4.73 19.13 -7.35
N SER A 29 -5.92 18.97 -7.93
CA SER A 29 -6.99 19.97 -8.07
C SER A 29 -8.14 19.44 -8.94
N ASN A 30 -9.37 19.58 -8.41
CA ASN A 30 -10.70 19.39 -9.00
C ASN A 30 -11.23 17.99 -9.37
N SER A 31 -12.03 17.49 -8.43
CA SER A 31 -13.47 17.21 -8.56
C SER A 31 -13.95 16.31 -9.72
N GLY A 32 -13.84 15.00 -9.49
CA GLY A 32 -14.92 14.08 -9.79
C GLY A 32 -15.55 13.64 -8.48
N THR A 33 -16.76 14.11 -8.16
CA THR A 33 -17.51 13.60 -7.01
C THR A 33 -17.97 12.17 -7.31
N VAL A 34 -17.18 11.17 -6.93
CA VAL A 34 -17.69 9.80 -6.80
C VAL A 34 -18.59 9.81 -5.57
N SER A 35 -19.88 9.55 -5.74
CA SER A 35 -20.79 9.37 -4.61
C SER A 35 -20.32 8.16 -3.80
N MET A 36 -19.57 8.43 -2.75
CA MET A 36 -19.15 7.47 -1.74
C MET A 36 -20.34 7.20 -0.80
N ASN A 37 -21.39 6.54 -1.31
CA ASN A 37 -22.38 5.92 -0.42
C ASN A 37 -21.71 4.66 0.16
N GLY A 38 -20.90 4.89 1.19
CA GLY A 38 -19.73 4.10 1.57
C GLY A 38 -19.95 2.98 2.58
N GLU A 39 -21.10 2.30 2.57
CA GLU A 39 -21.35 1.20 3.51
C GLU A 39 -20.86 -0.15 2.96
N ASP A 40 -20.90 -0.32 1.63
CA ASP A 40 -20.57 -1.58 0.96
C ASP A 40 -19.24 -1.57 0.20
N ASN A 41 -18.50 -0.47 0.16
CA ASN A 41 -17.24 -0.42 -0.60
C ASN A 41 -16.14 -1.26 0.07
N VAL A 42 -15.42 -2.03 -0.75
CA VAL A 42 -14.31 -2.90 -0.32
C VAL A 42 -13.02 -2.41 -0.94
N TYR A 43 -12.00 -2.15 -0.12
CA TYR A 43 -10.69 -1.72 -0.60
C TYR A 43 -9.69 -2.86 -0.46
N VAL A 44 -8.85 -3.07 -1.47
CA VAL A 44 -7.82 -4.12 -1.48
C VAL A 44 -6.47 -3.50 -1.81
N GLY A 45 -5.50 -3.64 -0.91
CA GLY A 45 -4.13 -3.22 -1.16
C GLY A 45 -3.42 -4.23 -2.06
N VAL A 46 -2.98 -3.79 -3.23
CA VAL A 46 -2.33 -4.63 -4.24
C VAL A 46 -0.92 -4.14 -4.58
N GLY A 47 -0.03 -5.08 -4.83
CA GLY A 47 1.35 -4.79 -5.18
C GLY A 47 2.02 -5.98 -5.83
N LYS A 48 3.35 -6.00 -5.72
CA LYS A 48 4.16 -7.12 -6.22
C LYS A 48 4.11 -8.27 -5.23
N GLY A 49 3.73 -9.45 -5.70
CA GLY A 49 3.76 -10.70 -4.92
C GLY A 49 2.42 -11.43 -4.95
N ASP A 50 2.47 -12.72 -4.60
CA ASP A 50 1.29 -13.60 -4.67
C ASP A 50 0.26 -13.31 -3.57
N SER A 51 0.71 -12.83 -2.42
CA SER A 51 -0.16 -12.49 -1.28
C SER A 51 -1.21 -11.44 -1.64
N SER A 52 -0.88 -10.47 -2.51
CA SER A 52 -1.86 -9.48 -3.00
C SER A 52 -2.97 -10.14 -3.81
N MET A 53 -2.66 -11.16 -4.62
CA MET A 53 -3.67 -11.86 -5.41
C MET A 53 -4.50 -12.80 -4.54
N GLU A 54 -3.89 -13.44 -3.55
CA GLU A 54 -4.62 -14.22 -2.53
C GLU A 54 -5.61 -13.34 -1.75
N ALA A 55 -5.20 -12.13 -1.37
CA ALA A 55 -6.06 -11.16 -0.71
C ALA A 55 -7.23 -10.72 -1.58
N LEU A 56 -7.00 -10.43 -2.87
CA LEU A 56 -8.07 -10.09 -3.80
C LEU A 56 -9.08 -11.24 -3.95
N ARG A 57 -8.61 -12.48 -4.17
CA ARG A 57 -9.51 -13.64 -4.29
C ARG A 57 -10.34 -13.83 -3.05
N TRP A 58 -9.70 -13.76 -1.87
CA TRP A 58 -10.43 -13.84 -0.61
C TRP A 58 -11.49 -12.74 -0.49
N ALA A 59 -11.17 -11.50 -0.86
CA ALA A 59 -12.13 -10.40 -0.85
C ALA A 59 -13.32 -10.65 -1.78
N LEU A 60 -13.05 -11.13 -3.00
CA LEU A 60 -14.08 -11.49 -3.98
C LEU A 60 -15.01 -12.59 -3.45
N ASP A 61 -14.44 -13.61 -2.79
CA ASP A 61 -15.20 -14.77 -2.29
C ASP A 61 -16.00 -14.48 -1.02
N ASN A 62 -15.56 -13.50 -0.19
CA ASN A 62 -16.11 -13.32 1.16
C ASN A 62 -16.84 -11.99 1.38
N LEU A 63 -16.47 -10.93 0.65
CA LEU A 63 -16.97 -9.57 0.92
C LEU A 63 -17.91 -9.05 -0.18
N ILE A 64 -17.91 -9.67 -1.35
CA ILE A 64 -18.77 -9.25 -2.46
C ILE A 64 -20.09 -10.00 -2.40
N THR A 65 -21.02 -9.46 -1.63
CA THR A 65 -22.33 -10.07 -1.38
C THR A 65 -23.45 -9.47 -2.24
N SER A 66 -23.26 -8.25 -2.75
CA SER A 66 -24.25 -7.52 -3.53
C SER A 66 -23.68 -7.05 -4.87
N THR A 67 -24.53 -6.94 -5.88
CA THR A 67 -24.20 -6.34 -7.18
C THR A 67 -23.93 -4.84 -7.10
N SER A 68 -24.26 -4.18 -5.97
CA SER A 68 -23.96 -2.78 -5.70
C SER A 68 -22.58 -2.55 -5.08
N THR A 69 -21.91 -3.60 -4.60
CA THR A 69 -20.59 -3.48 -3.98
C THR A 69 -19.54 -3.05 -5.00
N LEU A 70 -18.87 -1.93 -4.73
CA LEU A 70 -17.74 -1.45 -5.52
C LEU A 70 -16.42 -1.85 -4.87
N LEU A 71 -15.54 -2.47 -5.66
CA LEU A 71 -14.20 -2.86 -5.21
C LEU A 71 -13.18 -1.82 -5.66
N TYR A 72 -12.33 -1.36 -4.75
CA TYR A 72 -11.23 -0.45 -5.04
C TYR A 72 -9.89 -1.17 -4.90
N LEU A 73 -9.10 -1.19 -5.97
CA LEU A 73 -7.72 -1.63 -5.93
C LEU A 73 -6.82 -0.45 -5.57
N ILE A 74 -6.14 -0.51 -4.42
CA ILE A 74 -5.17 0.51 -4.03
C ILE A 74 -3.78 -0.01 -4.35
N HIS A 75 -3.05 0.71 -5.20
CA HIS A 75 -1.64 0.43 -5.49
C HIS A 75 -0.76 1.61 -5.11
N VAL A 76 0.13 1.38 -4.15
CA VAL A 76 1.16 2.35 -3.76
C VAL A 76 2.46 2.03 -4.51
N PHE A 77 3.03 3.01 -5.17
CA PHE A 77 4.29 2.90 -5.92
C PHE A 77 5.29 3.96 -5.44
N PRO A 78 6.60 3.68 -5.46
CA PRO A 78 7.62 4.57 -4.90
C PRO A 78 7.79 5.85 -5.71
N GLU A 79 8.28 6.90 -5.04
CA GLU A 79 8.63 8.17 -5.69
C GLU A 79 9.84 8.02 -6.60
N THR A 80 9.77 8.58 -7.81
CA THR A 80 10.93 8.56 -8.71
C THR A 80 11.87 9.74 -8.43
N ARG A 81 12.86 9.50 -7.56
CA ARG A 81 13.95 10.47 -7.27
C ARG A 81 15.21 10.26 -8.12
N SER A 82 15.36 9.07 -8.68
CA SER A 82 16.51 8.71 -9.51
C SER A 82 16.21 7.54 -10.43
N ILE A 83 16.83 7.53 -11.61
CA ILE A 83 16.71 6.48 -12.60
C ILE A 83 17.97 5.58 -12.62
N PRO A 84 17.85 4.28 -12.92
CA PRO A 84 19.01 3.40 -13.10
C PRO A 84 19.91 3.88 -14.24
N TYR A 85 21.23 3.78 -14.04
CA TYR A 85 22.24 4.13 -15.05
C TYR A 85 23.40 3.11 -15.01
N PRO A 86 24.14 2.84 -16.11
CA PRO A 86 25.12 1.75 -16.17
C PRO A 86 26.14 1.71 -15.01
N LEU A 87 26.49 2.86 -14.44
CA LEU A 87 27.44 2.98 -13.33
C LEU A 87 26.82 3.58 -12.05
N GLY A 88 25.52 3.35 -11.81
CA GLY A 88 24.85 3.76 -10.58
C GLY A 88 23.43 4.23 -10.80
N ARG A 89 23.11 5.41 -10.25
CA ARG A 89 21.81 6.06 -10.39
C ARG A 89 22.03 7.51 -10.79
N LEU A 90 21.24 7.99 -11.74
CA LEU A 90 21.16 9.41 -12.07
C LEU A 90 20.01 10.02 -11.30
N THR A 91 20.25 11.13 -10.60
CA THR A 91 19.15 11.87 -9.99
C THR A 91 18.26 12.48 -11.07
N ARG A 92 17.04 12.84 -10.71
CA ARG A 92 16.10 13.46 -11.64
C ARG A 92 16.66 14.73 -12.29
N GLU A 93 17.45 15.50 -11.54
CA GLU A 93 18.07 16.75 -11.99
C GLU A 93 19.26 16.51 -12.94
N GLN A 94 19.90 15.34 -12.84
CA GLN A 94 21.05 14.96 -13.67
C GLN A 94 20.65 14.23 -14.95
N ALA A 95 19.49 13.56 -14.95
CA ALA A 95 18.98 12.84 -16.11
C ALA A 95 18.52 13.82 -17.20
N SER A 96 18.69 13.44 -18.47
CA SER A 96 18.03 14.15 -19.55
C SER A 96 16.52 13.93 -19.48
N GLN A 97 15.75 14.87 -20.04
CA GLN A 97 14.29 14.77 -20.09
C GLN A 97 13.84 13.47 -20.79
N GLU A 98 14.50 13.10 -21.90
CA GLU A 98 14.21 11.87 -22.65
C GLU A 98 14.49 10.60 -21.82
N GLN A 99 15.60 10.57 -21.08
CA GLN A 99 15.93 9.44 -20.20
C GLN A 99 14.90 9.28 -19.09
N LEU A 100 14.50 10.40 -18.48
CA LEU A 100 13.49 10.41 -17.43
C LEU A 100 12.14 9.95 -17.96
N GLU A 101 11.67 10.51 -19.08
CA GLU A 101 10.40 10.13 -19.71
C GLU A 101 10.37 8.67 -20.12
N THR A 102 11.46 8.18 -20.72
CA THR A 102 11.59 6.76 -21.09
C THR A 102 11.45 5.86 -19.86
N PHE A 103 12.15 6.19 -18.77
CA PHE A 103 12.07 5.43 -17.52
C PHE A 103 10.66 5.48 -16.92
N MET A 104 10.06 6.67 -16.82
CA MET A 104 8.71 6.84 -16.27
C MET A 104 7.65 6.10 -17.09
N SER A 105 7.77 6.10 -18.42
CA SER A 105 6.91 5.35 -19.33
C SER A 105 7.04 3.84 -19.10
N GLN A 106 8.27 3.33 -18.95
CA GLN A 106 8.51 1.92 -18.63
C GLN A 106 7.92 1.52 -17.26
N GLU A 107 8.09 2.35 -16.23
CA GLU A 107 7.50 2.08 -14.91
C GLU A 107 5.98 2.13 -14.94
N ARG A 108 5.38 3.06 -15.72
CA ARG A 108 3.93 3.11 -15.95
C ARG A 108 3.45 1.84 -16.64
N GLU A 109 4.16 1.34 -17.64
CA GLU A 109 3.80 0.13 -18.36
C GLU A 109 3.88 -1.13 -17.47
N LYS A 110 4.93 -1.24 -16.66
CA LYS A 110 5.06 -2.31 -15.67
C LYS A 110 3.92 -2.28 -14.66
N ARG A 111 3.57 -1.09 -14.17
CA ARG A 111 2.44 -0.88 -13.25
C ARG A 111 1.12 -1.28 -13.89
N ARG A 112 0.85 -0.83 -15.13
CA ARG A 112 -0.34 -1.20 -15.90
C ARG A 112 -0.45 -2.72 -16.08
N THR A 113 0.65 -3.36 -16.46
CA THR A 113 0.71 -4.83 -16.62
C THR A 113 0.44 -5.56 -15.30
N LEU A 114 0.97 -5.05 -14.18
CA LEU A 114 0.71 -5.61 -12.85
C LEU A 114 -0.78 -5.48 -12.48
N LEU A 115 -1.34 -4.28 -12.61
CA LEU A 115 -2.73 -3.98 -12.25
C LEU A 115 -3.74 -4.73 -13.09
N ASN A 116 -3.47 -4.88 -14.39
CA ASN A 116 -4.34 -5.62 -15.30
C ASN A 116 -4.62 -7.04 -14.80
N LYS A 117 -3.67 -7.71 -14.13
CA LYS A 117 -3.91 -9.06 -13.57
C LYS A 117 -5.02 -9.06 -12.51
N PHE A 118 -5.07 -8.04 -11.67
CA PHE A 118 -6.09 -7.88 -10.64
C PHE A 118 -7.42 -7.47 -11.26
N ILE A 119 -7.42 -6.52 -12.20
CA ILE A 119 -8.62 -6.10 -12.92
C ILE A 119 -9.25 -7.29 -13.64
N HIS A 120 -8.47 -8.11 -14.35
CA HIS A 120 -8.98 -9.31 -15.03
C HIS A 120 -9.63 -10.30 -14.05
N ALA A 121 -9.07 -10.46 -12.84
CA ALA A 121 -9.69 -11.30 -11.81
C ALA A 121 -11.03 -10.73 -11.34
N CYS A 122 -11.13 -9.42 -11.14
CA CYS A 122 -12.40 -8.75 -10.80
C CYS A 122 -13.44 -8.89 -11.92
N SER A 123 -13.04 -8.67 -13.18
CA SER A 123 -13.91 -8.80 -14.35
C SER A 123 -14.42 -10.24 -14.52
N ALA A 124 -13.57 -11.24 -14.30
CA ALA A 124 -13.97 -12.66 -14.33
C ALA A 124 -15.04 -12.97 -13.26
N SER A 125 -14.99 -12.28 -12.11
CA SER A 125 -15.99 -12.36 -11.05
C SER A 125 -17.18 -11.40 -11.22
N LYS A 126 -17.27 -10.66 -12.34
CA LYS A 126 -18.34 -9.69 -12.64
C LYS A 126 -18.49 -8.58 -11.59
N VAL A 127 -17.40 -8.18 -10.96
CA VAL A 127 -17.37 -7.14 -9.93
C VAL A 127 -16.93 -5.82 -10.54
N LYS A 128 -17.65 -4.73 -10.22
CA LYS A 128 -17.23 -3.37 -10.60
C LYS A 128 -15.96 -3.02 -9.82
N VAL A 129 -14.94 -2.56 -10.53
CA VAL A 129 -13.63 -2.25 -9.94
C VAL A 129 -13.15 -0.87 -10.34
N GLU A 130 -12.66 -0.10 -9.37
CA GLU A 130 -11.91 1.14 -9.59
C GLU A 130 -10.48 0.99 -9.06
N THR A 131 -9.55 1.79 -9.59
CA THR A 131 -8.14 1.75 -9.18
C THR A 131 -7.69 3.09 -8.63
N ILE A 132 -7.06 3.04 -7.46
CA ILE A 132 -6.44 4.19 -6.78
C ILE A 132 -4.93 4.01 -6.84
N LEU A 133 -4.25 4.95 -7.49
CA LEU A 133 -2.80 4.98 -7.61
C LEU A 133 -2.22 6.03 -6.66
N VAL A 134 -1.28 5.63 -5.80
CA VAL A 134 -0.62 6.56 -4.86
C VAL A 134 0.89 6.48 -5.00
N GLU A 135 1.52 7.63 -5.26
CA GLU A 135 2.98 7.75 -5.21
C GLU A 135 3.42 7.99 -3.76
N SER A 136 4.16 7.04 -3.18
CA SER A 136 4.74 7.15 -1.84
C SER A 136 5.79 6.07 -1.60
N ASP A 137 6.85 6.43 -0.87
CA ASP A 137 7.86 5.47 -0.43
C ASP A 137 7.41 4.62 0.77
N SER A 138 6.32 5.00 1.44
CA SER A 138 5.78 4.27 2.60
C SER A 138 4.36 3.81 2.34
N VAL A 139 4.23 2.52 1.97
CA VAL A 139 2.93 1.86 1.74
C VAL A 139 2.01 1.98 2.95
N ALA A 140 2.55 1.76 4.16
CA ALA A 140 1.78 1.85 5.39
C ALA A 140 1.25 3.26 5.63
N LYS A 141 2.09 4.29 5.46
CA LYS A 141 1.69 5.68 5.67
C LYS A 141 0.63 6.12 4.65
N ALA A 142 0.86 5.81 3.38
CA ALA A 142 -0.09 6.09 2.31
C ALA A 142 -1.47 5.47 2.58
N LEU A 143 -1.52 4.21 3.02
CA LEU A 143 -2.78 3.55 3.36
C LEU A 143 -3.46 4.16 4.59
N GLN A 144 -2.70 4.55 5.63
CA GLN A 144 -3.25 5.23 6.82
C GLN A 144 -3.87 6.58 6.45
N ASP A 145 -3.21 7.34 5.58
CA ASP A 145 -3.70 8.63 5.11
C ASP A 145 -4.96 8.44 4.24
N LEU A 146 -4.98 7.46 3.34
CA LEU A 146 -6.17 7.11 2.56
C LEU A 146 -7.35 6.68 3.45
N ILE A 147 -7.11 5.87 4.48
CA ILE A 147 -8.16 5.48 5.44
C ILE A 147 -8.81 6.71 6.06
N THR A 148 -8.00 7.68 6.44
CA THR A 148 -8.47 8.90 7.10
C THR A 148 -9.18 9.83 6.13
N ILE A 149 -8.62 10.05 4.93
CA ILE A 149 -9.12 10.99 3.92
C ILE A 149 -10.39 10.49 3.23
N LEU A 150 -10.42 9.20 2.86
CA LEU A 150 -11.54 8.60 2.14
C LEU A 150 -12.54 7.88 3.07
N HIS A 151 -12.31 7.93 4.39
CA HIS A 151 -13.11 7.22 5.39
C HIS A 151 -13.30 5.73 5.06
N ILE A 152 -12.22 5.06 4.64
CA ILE A 152 -12.25 3.63 4.25
C ILE A 152 -12.69 2.79 5.45
N LYS A 153 -13.81 2.07 5.29
CA LYS A 153 -14.38 1.22 6.34
C LYS A 153 -13.85 -0.22 6.34
N LYS A 154 -13.51 -0.76 5.16
CA LYS A 154 -13.05 -2.14 4.99
C LYS A 154 -11.82 -2.16 4.09
N LEU A 155 -10.69 -2.64 4.60
CA LEU A 155 -9.43 -2.76 3.86
C LEU A 155 -8.90 -4.20 3.96
N VAL A 156 -8.65 -4.83 2.81
CA VAL A 156 -8.07 -6.17 2.73
C VAL A 156 -6.61 -6.08 2.29
N LEU A 157 -5.71 -6.72 3.04
CA LEU A 157 -4.27 -6.73 2.78
C LEU A 157 -3.72 -8.14 2.77
N GLY A 158 -2.88 -8.44 1.78
CA GLY A 158 -2.12 -9.67 1.72
C GLY A 158 -0.83 -9.58 2.51
N ILE A 159 -0.49 -10.65 3.24
CA ILE A 159 0.80 -10.83 3.90
C ILE A 159 1.41 -12.17 3.52
N ASP A 160 2.72 -12.17 3.28
CA ASP A 160 3.48 -13.38 3.00
C ASP A 160 3.75 -14.18 4.29
N LYS A 161 3.89 -15.50 4.15
CA LYS A 161 4.08 -16.44 5.28
C LYS A 161 5.17 -16.02 6.28
N PRO A 162 6.38 -15.56 5.87
CA PRO A 162 7.41 -15.23 6.84
C PRO A 162 7.05 -14.00 7.69
N ASN A 163 6.32 -13.03 7.15
CA ASN A 163 5.83 -11.89 7.91
C ASN A 163 4.59 -12.25 8.74
N ALA A 164 3.70 -13.11 8.25
CA ALA A 164 2.57 -13.63 9.02
C ALA A 164 3.01 -14.36 10.31
N ARG A 165 4.14 -15.09 10.27
CA ARG A 165 4.72 -15.72 11.47
C ARG A 165 5.17 -14.71 12.54
N LYS A 166 5.38 -13.46 12.14
CA LYS A 166 5.80 -12.36 13.02
C LYS A 166 4.64 -11.41 13.36
N ALA A 167 3.44 -11.67 12.84
CA ALA A 167 2.23 -10.85 12.99
C ALA A 167 1.91 -10.44 14.42
N ASN A 168 2.16 -11.34 15.39
CA ASN A 168 1.89 -11.12 16.81
C ASN A 168 3.17 -10.81 17.61
N SER A 169 4.26 -10.48 16.92
CA SER A 169 5.51 -10.07 17.55
C SER A 169 5.53 -8.54 17.67
N THR A 170 5.93 -8.04 18.83
CA THR A 170 6.24 -6.62 19.04
C THR A 170 7.34 -6.07 18.12
N ARG A 171 8.03 -6.93 17.35
CA ARG A 171 9.05 -6.55 16.36
C ARG A 171 8.57 -6.61 14.90
N GLY A 172 7.30 -6.93 14.65
CA GLY A 172 6.73 -6.93 13.31
C GLY A 172 6.71 -5.52 12.70
N ASN A 173 7.10 -5.40 11.43
CA ASN A 173 7.05 -4.13 10.68
C ASN A 173 6.35 -4.27 9.31
N SER A 174 5.49 -5.25 9.16
CA SER A 174 4.64 -5.40 7.98
C SER A 174 3.64 -4.24 7.87
N VAL A 175 3.11 -4.04 6.67
CA VAL A 175 2.14 -2.96 6.40
C VAL A 175 0.89 -3.08 7.29
N PRO A 176 0.23 -4.26 7.42
CA PRO A 176 -0.93 -4.39 8.30
C PRO A 176 -0.63 -4.06 9.76
N GLU A 177 0.50 -4.54 10.30
CA GLU A 177 0.90 -4.25 11.69
C GLU A 177 1.11 -2.74 11.93
N GLN A 178 1.69 -2.03 10.96
CA GLN A 178 1.88 -0.58 11.06
C GLN A 178 0.54 0.17 11.06
N ILE A 179 -0.45 -0.29 10.29
CA ILE A 179 -1.80 0.29 10.27
C ILE A 179 -2.53 0.00 11.58
N MET A 180 -2.45 -1.24 12.08
CA MET A 180 -3.08 -1.64 13.34
C MET A 180 -2.51 -0.90 14.58
N ARG A 181 -1.27 -0.44 14.49
CA ARG A 181 -0.62 0.40 15.51
C ARG A 181 -0.92 1.90 15.37
N SER A 182 -1.70 2.32 14.38
CA SER A 182 -2.04 3.73 14.19
C SER A 182 -3.51 4.00 14.50
N THR A 183 -3.87 5.28 14.59
CA THR A 183 -5.27 5.71 14.79
C THR A 183 -6.19 5.32 13.63
N ALA A 184 -5.63 4.93 12.47
CA ALA A 184 -6.42 4.47 11.33
C ALA A 184 -7.15 3.14 11.62
N ALA A 185 -6.63 2.32 12.53
CA ALA A 185 -7.26 1.07 12.96
C ALA A 185 -8.64 1.29 13.61
N GLU A 186 -8.84 2.44 14.26
CA GLU A 186 -10.14 2.81 14.87
C GLU A 186 -11.20 3.15 13.81
N LEU A 187 -10.78 3.48 12.59
CA LEU A 187 -11.67 3.96 11.51
C LEU A 187 -12.01 2.87 10.49
N CYS A 188 -11.21 1.80 10.43
CA CYS A 188 -11.19 0.83 9.34
C CYS A 188 -11.05 -0.60 9.87
N GLU A 189 -11.95 -1.49 9.45
CA GLU A 189 -11.77 -2.92 9.62
C GLU A 189 -10.71 -3.43 8.63
N VAL A 190 -9.54 -3.81 9.16
CA VAL A 190 -8.43 -4.36 8.36
C VAL A 190 -8.47 -5.88 8.36
N LYS A 191 -8.71 -6.48 7.20
CA LYS A 191 -8.67 -7.93 6.96
C LYS A 191 -7.29 -8.33 6.44
N VAL A 192 -6.60 -9.23 7.14
CA VAL A 192 -5.25 -9.66 6.77
C VAL A 192 -5.26 -11.09 6.26
N ILE A 193 -4.83 -11.29 5.02
CA ILE A 193 -4.92 -12.56 4.31
C ILE A 193 -3.53 -13.15 4.11
N CYS A 194 -3.36 -14.40 4.51
CA CYS A 194 -2.15 -15.18 4.26
C CYS A 194 -2.53 -16.56 3.70
N GLN A 195 -1.99 -16.93 2.54
CA GLN A 195 -2.29 -18.21 1.89
C GLN A 195 -3.78 -18.45 1.65
N GLY A 196 -4.50 -17.39 1.26
CA GLY A 196 -5.94 -17.42 1.01
C GLY A 196 -6.83 -17.55 2.25
N LYS A 197 -6.28 -17.36 3.47
CA LYS A 197 -7.05 -17.39 4.72
C LYS A 197 -6.86 -16.10 5.50
N GLU A 198 -7.94 -15.63 6.11
CA GLU A 198 -7.88 -14.54 7.09
C GLU A 198 -7.12 -14.99 8.33
N ILE A 199 -6.13 -14.19 8.75
CA ILE A 199 -5.39 -14.37 9.99
C ILE A 199 -5.80 -13.26 10.96
N LYS A 200 -5.95 -13.61 12.24
CA LYS A 200 -6.16 -12.63 13.30
C LYS A 200 -4.82 -12.04 13.71
N MET A 201 -4.71 -10.72 13.65
CA MET A 201 -3.65 -9.96 14.28
C MET A 201 -4.21 -9.41 15.60
N GLU A 202 -3.45 -9.52 16.69
CA GLU A 202 -3.88 -8.91 17.96
C GLU A 202 -3.74 -7.40 17.90
N GLU A 203 -4.80 -6.68 18.29
CA GLU A 203 -4.73 -5.25 18.53
C GLU A 203 -3.83 -5.00 19.75
N THR A 204 -2.64 -4.45 19.53
CA THR A 204 -1.90 -3.82 20.62
C THR A 204 -2.64 -2.54 21.02
N VAL A 205 -3.57 -2.68 21.96
CA VAL A 205 -4.21 -1.54 22.62
C VAL A 205 -3.09 -0.68 23.21
N MET A 206 -2.85 0.48 22.60
CA MET A 206 -2.03 1.51 23.23
C MET A 206 -2.85 2.06 24.40
N GLU A 207 -2.74 1.41 25.55
CA GLU A 207 -3.27 1.96 26.80
C GLU A 207 -2.49 3.26 27.07
N ARG A 208 -3.13 4.39 26.78
CA ARG A 208 -2.64 5.72 27.13
C ARG A 208 -2.64 5.83 28.65
N VAL A 209 -1.57 5.36 29.29
CA VAL A 209 -1.39 5.55 30.73
C VAL A 209 -1.17 7.05 30.98
N PRO A 210 -2.00 7.73 31.79
CA PRO A 210 -1.74 9.10 32.18
C PRO A 210 -0.45 9.13 33.00
N SER A 211 0.54 9.89 32.53
CA SER A 211 1.79 10.12 33.24
C SER A 211 1.48 10.68 34.64
N LYS A 212 1.61 9.86 35.68
CA LYS A 212 1.67 10.33 37.06
C LYS A 212 3.02 11.02 37.25
N SER A 213 3.01 12.35 37.25
CA SER A 213 4.17 13.17 37.59
C SER A 213 4.71 12.80 38.99
N PRO A 214 6.03 12.64 39.19
CA PRO A 214 6.57 12.44 40.52
C PRO A 214 6.51 13.75 41.32
N LYS A 215 5.81 13.73 42.46
CA LYS A 215 5.90 14.76 43.50
C LYS A 215 7.31 14.78 44.07
N VAL A 216 7.97 15.93 43.96
CA VAL A 216 9.21 16.27 44.66
C VAL A 216 8.98 16.19 46.17
N GLN A 217 9.80 15.42 46.88
CA GLN A 217 10.00 15.57 48.32
C GLN A 217 11.45 15.96 48.58
N GLU A 218 11.62 17.14 49.16
CA GLU A 218 12.87 17.62 49.75
C GLU A 218 13.30 16.71 50.89
N ARG A 219 14.62 16.45 50.97
CA ARG A 219 15.37 16.33 52.23
C ARG A 219 16.87 16.52 51.94
N THR A 220 17.44 17.52 52.61
CA THR A 220 18.85 17.95 52.57
C THR A 220 19.70 17.18 53.64
N PRO A 221 20.98 17.52 53.91
CA PRO A 221 22.17 17.05 53.17
C PRO A 221 23.24 16.40 54.09
N SER A 222 24.12 15.54 53.57
CA SER A 222 25.44 15.34 54.21
C SER A 222 26.57 14.83 53.27
N LYS A 223 27.63 15.65 53.22
CA LYS A 223 29.08 15.35 53.14
C LYS A 223 29.67 14.58 51.92
N SER A 224 30.03 15.36 50.89
CA SER A 224 31.39 15.64 50.33
C SER A 224 32.32 14.48 49.83
N PRO A 225 33.41 14.75 49.07
CA PRO A 225 33.44 14.51 47.61
C PRO A 225 34.58 13.58 47.14
N LYS A 226 34.46 12.95 45.95
CA LYS A 226 35.65 12.56 45.15
C LYS A 226 35.34 12.22 43.68
N GLN A 227 35.96 13.04 42.83
CA GLN A 227 36.57 12.76 41.51
C GLN A 227 35.71 12.46 40.28
N GLN A 228 35.73 13.47 39.41
CA GLN A 228 35.39 13.45 37.99
C GLN A 228 36.15 12.37 37.21
N ARG A 229 35.46 11.71 36.28
CA ARG A 229 36.09 11.24 35.04
C ARG A 229 35.13 11.38 33.86
N LEU A 230 35.44 12.33 32.99
CA LEU A 230 34.84 12.57 31.68
C LEU A 230 35.03 11.37 30.76
N LYS A 231 33.95 10.87 30.13
CA LYS A 231 33.94 10.20 28.80
C LYS A 231 32.56 10.44 28.16
N LYS A 232 32.48 11.43 27.28
CA LYS A 232 32.56 11.36 25.80
C LYS A 232 31.31 10.72 25.19
N ASP A 233 30.44 11.63 24.76
CA ASP A 233 29.31 11.47 23.86
C ASP A 233 29.71 10.69 22.61
N GLN A 234 28.95 9.65 22.27
CA GLN A 234 28.98 9.01 20.94
C GLN A 234 27.56 8.94 20.41
N SER A 235 27.33 9.81 19.43
CA SER A 235 26.20 9.87 18.51
C SER A 235 25.92 8.51 17.87
N ASN A 236 24.72 7.97 18.10
CA ASN A 236 24.19 6.83 17.34
C ASN A 236 23.48 7.36 16.09
N ASP A 237 24.12 7.18 14.93
CA ASP A 237 23.52 7.35 13.61
C ASP A 237 22.90 6.01 13.15
N PRO A 238 21.61 5.94 12.74
CA PRO A 238 20.94 4.68 12.42
C PRO A 238 21.01 4.25 10.94
N PHE A 239 22.05 4.62 10.18
CA PHE A 239 22.22 4.15 8.80
C PHE A 239 23.57 3.45 8.55
N ALA A 240 23.61 2.13 8.79
CA ALA A 240 24.64 1.27 8.22
C ALA A 240 24.13 -0.17 8.09
N CYS A 241 23.76 -0.59 6.87
CA CYS A 241 23.72 -2.00 6.51
C CYS A 241 24.64 -2.20 5.30
N ILE A 242 25.82 -2.74 5.59
CA ILE A 242 26.90 -3.02 4.65
C ILE A 242 26.72 -4.49 4.22
N CYS A 243 26.30 -4.72 2.99
CA CYS A 243 26.23 -6.08 2.45
C CYS A 243 27.63 -6.55 2.02
N PHE A 244 28.01 -7.72 2.52
CA PHE A 244 29.26 -8.43 2.27
C PHE A 244 29.49 -8.75 0.79
N PHE A 245 30.73 -8.50 0.32
CA PHE A 245 31.28 -9.10 -0.90
C PHE A 245 31.45 -10.61 -0.72
N SER A 246 30.78 -11.42 -1.54
CA SER A 246 31.13 -12.83 -1.73
C SER A 246 32.11 -12.96 -2.90
N LYS A 247 33.31 -13.49 -2.65
CA LYS A 247 34.25 -13.90 -3.71
C LYS A 247 33.81 -15.25 -4.30
N PRO A 248 33.93 -15.48 -5.62
CA PRO A 248 33.70 -16.79 -6.22
C PRO A 248 34.88 -17.75 -5.97
N LYS A 249 34.58 -19.02 -5.65
CA LYS A 249 35.54 -20.12 -5.66
C LYS A 249 35.64 -20.66 -7.09
N THR A 250 36.82 -20.59 -7.70
CA THR A 250 37.19 -21.36 -8.89
C THR A 250 37.66 -22.75 -8.46
N ASN A 251 37.11 -23.79 -9.09
CA ASN A 251 37.59 -25.15 -8.96
C ASN A 251 38.48 -25.43 -10.18
N SER A 252 39.73 -25.83 -9.95
CA SER A 252 40.61 -26.48 -10.94
C SER A 252 40.93 -27.88 -10.43
#